data_AF-A0A5A7T4G3-F1
#
_entry.id   AF-A0A5A7T4G3-F1
#
_cell.length_a   1.000
_cell.length_b   1.000
_cell.length_c   1.000
_cell.angle_alpha   90.00
_cell.angle_beta   90.00
_cell.angle_gamma   90.00
#
_symmetry.space_group_name_H-M   'P 1'
#
loop_
_entity.id
_entity.type
_entity.pdbx_description
1 polymer ?
#
loop_
_entity_poly.entity_id
_entity_poly.type
_entity_poly.pdbx_seq_one_letter_code
_entity_poly.pdbx_strand_id
1 'polypeptide(L)'
;MSQQPILEIELFDVWGIDFMEPFSQIGSRIYILLVVDYVSKWVEAIFYVKNDVITVSKFLKRNIFTRFETPRALIKGEGSHFINRMIAKLLSKYNIIHKVAIVYHP
;
A
#
# COMPACT_ATOMS: atom_id res chain seq x y z
N MET A 1 8.91 34.12 -0.87
CA MET A 1 8.19 32.84 -0.75
C MET A 1 8.82 31.86 -1.72
N SER A 2 9.32 30.72 -1.25
CA SER A 2 9.83 29.65 -2.13
C SER A 2 8.63 29.01 -2.80
N GLN A 3 8.57 29.04 -4.14
CA GLN A 3 7.60 28.24 -4.88
C GLN A 3 7.98 26.77 -4.68
N GLN A 4 7.05 25.98 -4.14
CA GLN A 4 7.21 24.54 -4.17
C GLN A 4 7.14 24.07 -5.63
N PRO A 5 8.09 23.23 -6.09
CA PRO A 5 8.02 22.68 -7.43
C PRO A 5 6.73 21.87 -7.57
N ILE A 6 6.07 22.02 -8.72
CA ILE A 6 4.94 21.16 -9.10
C ILE A 6 5.49 19.73 -9.17
N LEU A 7 4.93 18.83 -8.37
CA LEU A 7 5.26 17.41 -8.44
C LEU A 7 4.53 16.81 -9.64
N GLU A 8 5.28 16.51 -10.68
CA GLU A 8 4.80 15.63 -11.75
C GLU A 8 4.70 14.20 -11.19
N ILE A 9 3.52 13.60 -11.34
CA ILE A 9 3.19 12.24 -10.91
C ILE A 9 2.79 11.47 -12.16
N GLU A 10 3.53 10.40 -12.45
CA GLU A 10 3.25 9.53 -13.59
C GLU A 10 2.36 8.34 -13.20
N LEU A 11 1.94 7.55 -14.19
CA LEU A 11 1.22 6.31 -13.95
C LEU A 11 2.06 5.38 -13.06
N PHE A 12 1.44 4.81 -12.03
CA PHE A 12 2.07 3.86 -11.09
C PHE A 12 3.15 4.45 -10.17
N ASP A 13 3.35 5.78 -10.16
CA ASP A 13 4.30 6.45 -9.25
C ASP A 13 3.87 6.37 -7.78
N VAL A 14 2.57 6.37 -7.51
CA VAL A 14 2.02 6.48 -6.16
C VAL A 14 0.89 5.48 -5.98
N TRP A 15 1.01 4.64 -4.96
CA TRP A 15 -0.02 3.64 -4.64
C TRP A 15 -0.59 3.87 -3.26
N GLY A 16 -1.91 3.74 -3.13
CA GLY A 16 -2.61 3.57 -1.87
C GLY A 16 -2.62 2.11 -1.44
N ILE A 17 -2.46 1.84 -0.15
CA ILE A 17 -2.55 0.51 0.44
C ILE A 17 -3.47 0.52 1.66
N ASP A 18 -4.41 -0.41 1.70
CA ASP A 18 -5.32 -0.54 2.84
C ASP A 18 -5.82 -1.98 3.06
N PHE A 19 -6.37 -2.21 4.23
CA PHE A 19 -7.07 -3.43 4.59
C PHE A 19 -8.55 -3.16 4.71
N MET A 20 -9.34 -3.92 3.97
CA MET A 20 -10.75 -4.02 4.33
C MET A 20 -10.87 -4.78 5.64
N GLU A 21 -11.72 -4.24 6.52
CA GLU A 21 -12.01 -4.81 7.82
C GLU A 21 -12.36 -6.30 7.72
N PRO A 22 -12.06 -7.08 8.79
CA PRO A 22 -12.19 -8.52 8.72
C PRO A 22 -13.64 -8.91 8.44
N PHE A 23 -13.84 -9.58 7.30
CA PHE A 23 -15.10 -10.23 7.03
C PHE A 23 -15.24 -11.39 7.99
N SER A 24 -16.32 -11.37 8.76
CA SER A 24 -16.65 -12.44 9.71
C SER A 24 -17.16 -13.64 8.92
N GLN A 25 -16.27 -14.55 8.54
CA GLN A 25 -16.66 -15.86 8.05
C GLN A 25 -16.51 -16.85 9.21
N ILE A 26 -17.51 -17.70 9.41
CA ILE A 26 -17.65 -18.62 10.54
C ILE A 26 -16.29 -19.25 10.90
N GLY A 27 -15.72 -18.87 12.05
CA GLY A 27 -14.48 -19.42 12.60
C GLY A 27 -13.15 -18.77 12.18
N SER A 28 -13.11 -17.81 11.25
CA SER A 28 -11.86 -17.11 10.88
C SER A 28 -12.07 -15.66 10.43
N ARG A 29 -11.13 -14.77 10.78
CA ARG A 29 -11.12 -13.38 10.31
C ARG A 29 -10.39 -13.31 8.98
N ILE A 30 -11.11 -13.01 7.90
CA ILE A 30 -10.53 -12.84 6.57
C ILE A 30 -10.30 -11.36 6.32
N TYR A 31 -9.09 -11.02 5.94
CA TYR A 31 -8.66 -9.69 5.58
C TYR A 31 -8.48 -9.61 4.07
N ILE A 32 -8.89 -8.50 3.45
CA ILE A 32 -8.56 -8.22 2.05
C ILE A 32 -7.55 -7.09 2.04
N LEU A 33 -6.37 -7.36 1.48
CA LEU A 33 -5.41 -6.33 1.17
C LEU A 33 -5.76 -5.73 -0.19
N LEU A 34 -5.92 -4.42 -0.21
CA LEU A 34 -6.22 -3.64 -1.40
C LEU A 34 -5.05 -2.68 -1.68
N VAL A 35 -4.62 -2.65 -2.93
CA VAL A 35 -3.58 -1.72 -3.41
C VAL A 35 -4.07 -1.03 -4.67
N VAL A 36 -4.12 0.29 -4.64
CA VAL A 36 -4.75 1.11 -5.68
C VAL A 36 -3.75 2.15 -6.20
N ASP A 37 -3.54 2.19 -7.51
CA ASP A 37 -2.73 3.25 -8.12
C ASP A 37 -3.46 4.59 -8.04
N TYR A 38 -2.75 5.63 -7.66
CA TYR A 38 -3.33 6.95 -7.40
C TYR A 38 -3.85 7.60 -8.69
N VAL A 39 -3.15 7.45 -9.81
CA VAL A 39 -3.43 8.14 -11.08
C VAL A 39 -4.44 7.37 -11.92
N SER A 40 -4.14 6.11 -12.26
CA SER A 40 -5.00 5.27 -13.11
C SER A 40 -6.20 4.69 -12.38
N LYS A 41 -6.20 4.71 -11.04
CA LYS A 41 -7.15 3.97 -10.19
C LYS A 41 -7.12 2.45 -10.43
N TRP A 42 -6.03 1.91 -10.98
CA TRP A 42 -5.82 0.47 -11.11
C TRP A 42 -5.82 -0.21 -9.74
N VAL A 43 -6.46 -1.37 -9.63
CA VAL A 43 -6.65 -2.08 -8.36
C VAL A 43 -6.03 -3.47 -8.40
N GLU A 44 -5.24 -3.80 -7.40
CA GLU A 44 -4.77 -5.15 -7.11
C GLU A 44 -5.24 -5.55 -5.71
N ALA A 45 -5.85 -6.73 -5.57
CA ALA A 45 -6.42 -7.20 -4.31
C ALA A 45 -6.08 -8.66 -4.04
N ILE A 46 -5.99 -9.02 -2.76
CA ILE A 46 -5.76 -10.40 -2.32
C ILE A 46 -6.35 -10.63 -0.93
N PHE A 47 -6.92 -11.82 -0.70
CA PHE A 47 -7.51 -12.20 0.58
C PHE A 47 -6.51 -13.02 1.42
N TYR A 48 -6.56 -12.83 2.74
CA TYR A 48 -5.72 -13.51 3.73
C TYR A 48 -6.50 -13.91 4.97
N VAL A 49 -6.14 -15.04 5.58
CA VAL A 49 -6.69 -15.45 6.89
C VAL A 49 -5.97 -14.75 8.06
N LYS A 50 -4.77 -14.16 7.80
CA LYS A 50 -3.97 -13.43 8.79
C LYS A 50 -3.25 -12.25 8.14
N ASN A 51 -3.10 -11.14 8.88
CA ASN A 51 -2.30 -9.98 8.47
C ASN A 51 -0.79 -10.26 8.67
N ASP A 52 -0.22 -11.10 7.81
CA ASP A 52 1.18 -11.52 7.85
C ASP A 52 2.05 -10.67 6.90
N VAL A 53 3.18 -10.19 7.42
CA VAL A 53 4.10 -9.30 6.69
C VAL A 53 4.82 -10.01 5.55
N ILE A 54 5.12 -11.30 5.69
CA ILE A 54 5.79 -12.06 4.62
C ILE A 54 4.87 -12.11 3.41
N THR A 55 3.61 -12.41 3.64
CA THR A 55 2.58 -12.51 2.61
C THR A 55 2.39 -11.18 1.87
N VAL A 56 2.32 -10.09 2.61
CA VAL A 56 2.21 -8.73 2.06
C VAL A 56 3.45 -8.35 1.26
N SER A 57 4.64 -8.64 1.79
CA SER A 57 5.90 -8.33 1.11
C SER A 57 6.02 -9.07 -0.22
N LYS A 58 5.56 -10.33 -0.26
CA LYS A 58 5.49 -11.13 -1.50
C LYS A 58 4.49 -10.53 -2.48
N PHE A 59 3.32 -10.11 -2.00
CA PHE A 59 2.31 -9.46 -2.82
C PHE A 59 2.85 -8.18 -3.47
N LEU A 60 3.41 -7.25 -2.69
CA LEU A 60 3.97 -5.99 -3.20
C LEU A 60 5.04 -6.24 -4.26
N LYS A 61 5.99 -7.15 -4.00
CA LYS A 61 7.06 -7.45 -4.96
C LYS A 61 6.53 -8.03 -6.26
N ARG A 62 5.65 -9.03 -6.18
CA ARG A 62 5.19 -9.80 -7.35
C ARG A 62 4.16 -9.03 -8.17
N ASN A 63 3.20 -8.40 -7.51
CA ASN A 63 2.04 -7.83 -8.18
C ASN A 63 2.19 -6.33 -8.45
N ILE A 64 3.01 -5.63 -7.66
CA ILE A 64 3.26 -4.19 -7.86
C ILE A 64 4.65 -4.00 -8.49
N PHE A 65 5.73 -4.25 -7.74
CA PHE A 65 7.09 -3.81 -8.13
C PHE A 65 7.60 -4.46 -9.42
N THR A 66 7.23 -5.71 -9.67
CA THR A 66 7.68 -6.47 -10.85
C THR A 66 6.83 -6.15 -12.09
N ARG A 67 5.56 -5.76 -11.91
CA ARG A 67 4.61 -5.56 -13.03
C ARG A 67 4.52 -4.11 -13.48
N PHE A 68 4.60 -3.18 -12.53
CA PHE A 68 4.36 -1.76 -12.73
C PHE A 68 5.56 -0.91 -12.31
N GLU A 69 6.73 -1.54 -12.18
CA GLU A 69 7.94 -0.95 -11.63
C GLU A 69 7.82 -0.57 -10.15
N THR A 70 8.93 -0.07 -9.59
CA THR A 70 8.99 0.29 -8.17
C THR A 70 8.39 1.69 -8.00
N PRO A 71 7.29 1.85 -7.25
CA PRO A 71 6.64 3.14 -7.12
C PRO A 71 7.49 4.10 -6.30
N ARG A 72 7.36 5.41 -6.57
CA ARG A 72 8.02 6.45 -5.78
C ARG A 72 7.44 6.55 -4.38
N ALA A 73 6.14 6.31 -4.21
CA ALA A 73 5.51 6.37 -2.89
C ALA A 73 4.43 5.32 -2.67
N LEU A 74 4.32 4.90 -1.41
CA LEU A 74 3.23 4.06 -0.91
C LEU A 74 2.52 4.80 0.23
N ILE A 75 1.23 5.08 0.04
CA ILE A 75 0.37 5.79 0.98
C ILE A 75 -0.50 4.79 1.71
N LYS A 76 -0.47 4.79 3.04
CA LYS A 76 -1.27 3.91 3.88
C LYS A 76 -2.32 4.70 4.65
N GLY A 77 -3.54 4.17 4.77
CA GLY A 77 -4.57 4.72 5.67
C GLY A 77 -4.16 4.65 7.15
N GLU A 78 -4.43 5.72 7.91
CA GLU A 78 -4.02 5.84 9.32
C GLU A 78 -4.58 4.74 10.23
N GLY A 79 -5.81 4.28 9.95
CA GLY A 79 -6.50 3.24 10.72
C GLY A 79 -5.98 1.81 10.50
N SER A 80 -5.13 1.58 9.49
CA SER A 80 -4.58 0.24 9.29
C SER A 80 -3.38 0.04 10.24
N HIS A 81 -3.36 -1.02 11.05
CA HIS A 81 -2.19 -1.35 11.91
C HIS A 81 -1.01 -1.97 11.12
N PHE A 82 -0.93 -1.66 9.83
CA PHE A 82 -0.32 -2.51 8.82
C PHE A 82 1.20 -2.36 8.66
N ILE A 83 1.79 -1.19 8.91
CA ILE A 83 3.23 -1.00 8.72
C ILE A 83 3.98 -1.47 9.97
N ASN A 84 4.32 -2.74 9.94
CA ASN A 84 5.39 -3.33 10.73
C ASN A 84 6.75 -2.75 10.26
N ARG A 85 7.74 -2.65 11.16
CA ARG A 85 9.15 -2.33 10.86
C ARG A 85 9.72 -3.07 9.63
N MET A 86 9.29 -4.30 9.38
CA MET A 86 9.67 -5.13 8.24
C MET A 86 9.13 -4.59 6.91
N ILE A 87 7.90 -4.08 6.84
CA ILE A 87 7.40 -3.41 5.63
C ILE A 87 8.15 -2.09 5.45
N ALA A 88 8.37 -1.32 6.52
CA ALA A 88 9.17 -0.10 6.43
C ALA A 88 10.59 -0.37 5.89
N LYS A 89 11.25 -1.44 6.35
CA LYS A 89 12.54 -1.91 5.82
C LYS A 89 12.45 -2.31 4.34
N LEU A 90 11.37 -2.98 3.94
CA LEU A 90 11.14 -3.32 2.54
C LEU A 90 11.05 -2.05 1.69
N LEU A 91 10.20 -1.09 2.07
CA LEU A 91 10.03 0.16 1.33
C LEU A 91 11.34 0.93 1.23
N SER A 92 12.09 1.04 2.34
CA SER A 92 13.41 1.66 2.35
C SER A 92 14.41 0.95 1.42
N LYS A 93 14.41 -0.39 1.35
CA LYS A 93 15.28 -1.14 0.44
C LYS A 93 15.06 -0.80 -1.03
N TYR A 94 13.82 -0.45 -1.39
CA TYR A 94 13.42 -0.11 -2.75
C TYR A 94 13.35 1.41 -2.98
N ASN A 95 13.84 2.23 -2.03
CA ASN A 95 13.75 3.70 -2.07
C ASN A 95 12.31 4.23 -2.21
N ILE A 96 11.33 3.50 -1.71
CA ILE A 96 9.91 3.88 -1.75
C ILE A 96 9.62 4.78 -0.55
N ILE A 97 9.06 5.96 -0.82
CA ILE A 97 8.63 6.90 0.21
C ILE A 97 7.34 6.36 0.85
N HIS A 98 7.39 6.07 2.14
CA HIS A 98 6.19 5.69 2.90
C HIS A 98 5.50 6.95 3.44
N LYS A 99 4.22 7.12 3.12
CA LYS A 99 3.36 8.19 3.65
C LYS A 99 2.16 7.61 4.37
N VAL A 100 1.70 8.29 5.43
CA VAL A 100 0.45 7.97 6.12
C VAL A 100 -0.58 9.02 5.71
N ALA A 101 -1.74 8.58 5.24
CA ALA A 101 -2.86 9.46 4.91
C ALA A 101 -3.42 10.09 6.20
N ILE A 102 -3.95 11.31 6.10
CA ILE A 102 -4.52 12.05 7.23
C ILE A 102 -5.93 11.51 7.51
N VAL A 103 -6.31 11.37 8.79
CA VAL A 103 -7.67 10.94 9.19
C VAL A 103 -8.76 11.71 8.42
N TYR A 104 -9.75 10.97 7.90
CA TYR A 104 -10.97 11.48 7.27
C TYR A 104 -10.79 12.32 5.99
N HIS A 105 -9.64 12.23 5.32
CA HIS A 105 -9.42 12.82 3.99
C HIS A 105 -8.99 11.74 2.98
N PRO A 106 -9.94 10.91 2.50
CA PRO A 106 -9.68 9.81 1.58
C PRO A 106 -9.20 10.27 0.20
#